data_AF-A0A6I2QNI6-F1
#
_entry.id   AF-A0A6I2QNI6-F1
#
_cell.length_a   1.000
_cell.length_b   1.000
_cell.length_c   1.000
_cell.angle_alpha   90.00
_cell.angle_beta   90.00
_cell.angle_gamma   90.00
#
_symmetry.space_group_name_H-M   'P 1'
#
loop_
_entity.id
_entity.type
_entity.pdbx_description
1 polymer ?
#
loop_
_entity_poly.entity_id
_entity_poly.type
_entity_poly.pdbx_seq_one_letter_code
_entity_poly.pdbx_strand_id
1 'polypeptide(L)'
;MNLKELMEKRTKAWDEAKAFAETKKDEKGLMSDEDFKTYEEKNEQSRLIELEEFLDNQELEIERYDEDLVRKLIKKIIVYDEMFKVIFKSGLEVEINQ
;
A
#
# COMPACT_ATOMS: atom_id res chain seq x y z
N MET A 1 0.39 20.97 8.09
CA MET A 1 -0.58 19.94 8.53
C MET A 1 0.25 18.81 9.11
N ASN A 2 -0.15 18.25 10.25
CA ASN A 2 0.57 17.13 10.86
C ASN A 2 0.01 15.79 10.37
N LEU A 3 0.79 14.71 10.53
CA LEU A 3 0.43 13.34 10.11
C LEU A 3 -0.92 12.84 10.67
N LYS A 4 -1.31 13.33 11.85
CA LYS A 4 -2.54 12.96 12.54
C LYS A 4 -3.78 13.57 11.89
N GLU A 5 -3.67 14.81 11.42
CA GLU A 5 -4.76 15.52 10.70
C GLU A 5 -5.03 14.90 9.32
N LEU A 6 -3.98 14.37 8.67
CA LEU A 6 -4.10 13.68 7.38
C LEU A 6 -4.73 12.29 7.54
N MET A 7 -4.32 11.55 8.57
CA MET A 7 -4.94 10.28 8.95
C MET A 7 -6.43 10.45 9.22
N GLU A 8 -6.84 11.47 9.99
CA GLU A 8 -8.26 11.74 10.24
C GLU A 8 -9.06 12.08 8.98
N LYS A 9 -8.49 12.86 8.06
CA LYS A 9 -9.10 13.13 6.75
C LYS A 9 -9.23 11.86 5.91
N ARG A 10 -8.22 10.98 5.93
CA ARG A 10 -8.22 9.71 5.21
C ARG A 10 -9.21 8.71 5.81
N THR A 11 -9.31 8.60 7.13
CA THR A 11 -10.33 7.78 7.80
C THR A 11 -11.73 8.22 7.41
N LYS A 12 -12.01 9.53 7.41
CA LYS A 12 -13.31 10.06 6.94
C LYS A 12 -13.61 9.72 5.48
N ALA A 13 -12.65 9.91 4.58
CA ALA A 13 -12.85 9.61 3.16
C ALA A 13 -13.05 8.10 2.92
N TRP A 14 -12.37 7.26 3.70
CA TRP A 14 -12.54 5.81 3.67
C TRP A 14 -13.91 5.38 4.20
N ASP A 15 -14.35 5.95 5.32
CA ASP A 15 -15.65 5.65 5.92
C ASP A 15 -16.81 6.13 5.02
N GLU A 16 -16.67 7.28 4.36
CA GLU A 16 -17.64 7.77 3.37
C GLU A 16 -17.69 6.88 2.12
N ALA A 17 -16.53 6.47 1.59
CA ALA A 17 -16.47 5.54 0.47
C ALA A 17 -17.05 4.17 0.82
N LYS A 18 -16.86 3.71 2.05
CA LYS A 18 -17.40 2.45 2.57
C LYS A 18 -18.92 2.53 2.79
N ALA A 19 -19.43 3.63 3.34
CA ALA A 19 -20.86 3.86 3.48
C ALA A 19 -21.56 3.95 2.11
N PHE A 20 -20.89 4.55 1.12
CA PHE A 20 -21.36 4.55 -0.27
C PHE A 20 -21.37 3.14 -0.88
N ALA A 21 -20.40 2.29 -0.52
CA ALA A 21 -20.38 0.87 -0.91
C ALA A 21 -21.57 0.11 -0.37
N GLU A 22 -21.83 0.27 0.92
CA GLU A 22 -22.87 -0.48 1.63
C GLU A 22 -24.28 -0.07 1.18
N THR A 23 -24.47 1.19 0.81
CA THR A 23 -25.75 1.69 0.24
C THR A 23 -26.02 1.19 -1.17
N LYS A 24 -25.00 0.68 -1.87
CA LYS A 24 -25.12 0.12 -3.23
C LYS A 24 -25.16 -1.41 -3.26
N LYS A 25 -25.09 -2.08 -2.11
CA LYS A 25 -25.31 -3.53 -2.03
C LYS A 25 -26.77 -3.87 -2.28
N ASP A 26 -27.01 -4.87 -3.12
CA ASP A 26 -28.34 -5.42 -3.34
C ASP A 26 -28.82 -6.25 -2.14
N GLU A 27 -30.07 -6.74 -2.17
CA GLU A 27 -30.68 -7.53 -1.08
C GLU A 27 -29.92 -8.84 -0.75
N LYS A 28 -28.95 -9.24 -1.58
CA LYS A 28 -28.10 -10.43 -1.39
C LYS A 28 -26.68 -10.08 -0.91
N GLY A 29 -26.36 -8.79 -0.77
CA GLY A 29 -25.05 -8.32 -0.32
C GLY A 29 -23.95 -8.39 -1.38
N LEU A 30 -24.31 -8.56 -2.65
CA LEU A 30 -23.40 -8.63 -3.80
C LEU A 30 -23.33 -7.26 -4.48
N MET A 31 -22.12 -6.81 -4.81
CA MET A 31 -21.93 -5.61 -5.64
C MET A 31 -21.87 -6.01 -7.11
N SER A 32 -22.26 -5.10 -8.00
CA SER A 32 -22.10 -5.31 -9.44
C SER A 32 -20.60 -5.43 -9.81
N ASP A 33 -20.28 -6.10 -10.91
CA ASP A 33 -18.89 -6.25 -11.38
C ASP A 33 -18.22 -4.88 -11.66
N GLU A 34 -19.01 -3.89 -12.08
CA GLU A 34 -18.56 -2.51 -12.29
C GLU A 34 -18.17 -1.82 -10.97
N ASP A 35 -18.98 -2.02 -9.93
CA ASP A 35 -18.68 -1.50 -8.60
C ASP A 35 -17.46 -2.20 -8.01
N PHE A 36 -17.36 -3.53 -8.13
CA PHE A 36 -16.21 -4.31 -7.65
C PHE A 36 -14.89 -3.80 -8.24
N LYS A 37 -14.87 -3.55 -9.55
CA LYS A 37 -13.72 -3.01 -10.25
C LYS A 37 -13.35 -1.61 -9.76
N THR A 38 -14.36 -0.78 -9.50
CA THR A 38 -14.17 0.55 -8.91
C THR A 38 -13.59 0.49 -7.48
N TYR A 39 -13.97 -0.51 -6.68
CA TYR A 39 -13.36 -0.76 -5.36
C TYR A 39 -11.91 -1.18 -5.48
N GLU A 40 -11.61 -2.08 -6.41
CA GLU A 40 -10.27 -2.59 -6.60
C GLU A 40 -9.31 -1.48 -7.04
N GLU A 41 -9.74 -0.65 -8.01
CA GLU A 41 -8.99 0.53 -8.46
C GLU A 41 -8.78 1.54 -7.32
N LYS A 42 -9.80 1.82 -6.51
CA LYS A 42 -9.65 2.70 -5.32
C LYS A 42 -8.71 2.11 -4.26
N ASN A 43 -8.70 0.79 -4.10
CA ASN A 43 -7.82 0.11 -3.17
C ASN A 43 -6.36 0.14 -3.64
N GLU A 44 -6.12 -0.03 -4.94
CA GLU A 44 -4.79 0.15 -5.53
C GLU A 44 -4.31 1.60 -5.42
N GLN A 45 -5.16 2.58 -5.72
CA GLN A 45 -4.85 3.99 -5.53
C GLN A 45 -4.54 4.31 -4.06
N SER A 46 -5.30 3.73 -3.13
CA SER A 46 -5.04 3.90 -1.69
C SER A 46 -3.67 3.39 -1.28
N ARG A 47 -3.22 2.25 -1.84
CA ARG A 47 -1.89 1.70 -1.57
C ARG A 47 -0.77 2.54 -2.16
N LEU A 48 -0.99 3.14 -3.34
CA LEU A 48 -0.03 4.04 -3.98
C LEU A 48 0.14 5.33 -3.18
N ILE A 49 -0.96 5.94 -2.74
CA ILE A 49 -0.94 7.12 -1.86
C ILE A 49 -0.23 6.80 -0.54
N GLU A 50 -0.48 5.62 0.04
CA GLU A 50 0.16 5.19 1.28
C GLU A 50 1.68 4.99 1.14
N LEU A 51 2.13 4.55 -0.05
CA LEU A 51 3.55 4.43 -0.37
C LEU A 51 4.19 5.80 -0.65
N GLU A 52 3.48 6.69 -1.34
CA GLU A 52 3.92 8.06 -1.63
C GLU A 52 4.05 8.88 -0.34
N GLU A 53 3.05 8.81 0.55
CA GLU A 53 3.11 9.42 1.88
C GLU A 53 4.20 8.81 2.75
N PHE A 54 4.47 7.50 2.64
CA PHE A 54 5.56 6.86 3.37
C PHE A 54 6.92 7.38 2.93
N LEU A 55 7.10 7.62 1.61
CA LEU A 55 8.32 8.17 1.02
C LEU A 55 8.48 9.66 1.36
N ASP A 56 7.41 10.45 1.29
CA ASP A 56 7.42 11.89 1.60
C ASP A 56 7.67 12.17 3.09
N ASN A 57 7.26 11.26 3.98
CA ASN A 57 7.55 11.35 5.41
C ASN A 57 8.93 10.78 5.78
N GLN A 58 9.73 10.28 4.84
CA GLN A 58 11.14 10.00 5.10
C GLN A 58 11.89 11.33 5.18
N GLU A 59 12.13 11.85 6.39
CA GLU A 59 12.90 13.09 6.60
C GLU A 59 14.38 12.99 6.21
N LEU A 60 14.88 11.80 5.88
CA LEU A 60 16.30 11.55 5.64
C LEU A 60 16.48 10.76 4.35
N GLU A 61 17.41 11.21 3.50
CA GLU A 61 18.11 10.30 2.59
C GLU A 61 18.60 9.10 3.41
N ILE A 62 18.52 7.89 2.87
CA ILE A 62 19.04 6.69 3.54
C ILE A 62 20.56 6.81 3.62
N GLU A 63 21.08 7.56 4.60
CA GLU A 63 22.50 7.73 4.85
C GLU A 63 23.09 6.48 5.51
N ARG A 64 22.24 5.68 6.18
CA ARG A 64 22.62 4.47 6.91
C ARG A 64 21.53 3.41 6.81
N TYR A 65 21.96 2.15 6.89
CA TYR A 65 21.05 1.01 6.93
C TYR A 65 20.16 1.06 8.19
N ASP A 66 18.85 1.06 7.98
CA ASP A 66 17.82 0.92 9.02
C ASP A 66 17.07 -0.40 8.81
N GLU A 67 17.26 -1.35 9.74
CA GLU A 67 16.67 -2.69 9.66
C GLU A 67 15.15 -2.66 9.68
N ASP A 68 14.56 -1.81 10.52
CA ASP A 68 13.10 -1.72 10.68
C ASP A 68 12.45 -1.14 9.43
N LEU A 69 13.11 -0.15 8.80
CA LEU A 69 12.67 0.43 7.53
C LEU A 69 12.78 -0.58 6.38
N VAL A 70 13.91 -1.26 6.25
CA VAL A 70 14.14 -2.27 5.21
C VAL A 70 13.13 -3.41 5.34
N ARG A 71 12.86 -3.88 6.56
CA ARG A 71 11.86 -4.93 6.81
C ARG A 71 10.45 -4.49 6.44
N LYS A 72 10.11 -3.19 6.60
CA LYS A 72 8.81 -2.65 6.15
C LYS A 72 8.70 -2.55 4.63
N LEU A 73 9.80 -2.29 3.93
CA LEU A 73 9.84 -2.08 2.48
C LEU A 73 9.85 -3.39 1.69
N ILE A 74 10.41 -4.47 2.24
CA ILE A 74 10.47 -5.77 1.59
C ILE A 74 9.07 -6.42 1.57
N LYS A 75 8.68 -6.93 0.41
CA LYS A 75 7.45 -7.73 0.24
C LYS A 75 7.75 -9.22 0.44
N LYS A 76 8.77 -9.75 -0.24
CA LYS A 76 9.23 -11.13 -0.08
C LYS A 76 10.68 -11.29 -0.56
N ILE A 77 11.36 -12.31 -0.05
CA ILE A 77 12.70 -12.73 -0.48
C ILE A 77 12.59 -14.15 -1.03
N ILE A 78 13.18 -14.39 -2.20
CA ILE A 78 13.28 -15.71 -2.82
C ILE A 78 14.75 -16.10 -2.81
N VAL A 79 15.06 -17.26 -2.25
CA VAL A 79 16.42 -17.78 -2.13
C VAL A 79 16.63 -18.89 -3.16
N TYR A 80 17.68 -18.77 -3.95
CA TYR A 80 18.19 -19.79 -4.87
C TYR A 80 19.59 -20.22 -4.41
N ASP A 81 20.16 -21.24 -5.06
CA ASP A 81 21.46 -21.80 -4.66
C ASP A 81 22.63 -20.79 -4.76
N GLU A 82 22.63 -19.92 -5.79
CA GLU A 82 23.72 -18.98 -6.06
C GLU A 82 23.32 -17.49 -5.96
N MET A 83 22.04 -17.22 -5.74
CA MET A 83 21.51 -15.86 -5.72
C MET A 83 20.28 -15.74 -4.84
N PHE A 84 19.97 -14.52 -4.44
CA PHE A 84 18.71 -14.18 -3.80
C PHE A 84 18.05 -13.01 -4.51
N LYS A 85 16.73 -13.10 -4.62
CA LYS A 85 15.89 -12.10 -5.25
C LYS A 85 15.02 -11.43 -4.20
N VAL A 86 15.21 -10.13 -4.02
CA VAL A 86 14.45 -9.30 -3.10
C VAL A 86 13.38 -8.56 -3.88
N ILE A 87 12.12 -8.75 -3.49
CA ILE A 87 10.98 -8.07 -4.10
C ILE A 87 10.44 -7.07 -3.09
N PHE A 88 10.46 -5.79 -3.47
CA PHE A 88 9.99 -4.69 -2.64
C PHE A 88 8.48 -4.47 -2.81
N LYS A 89 7.84 -3.84 -1.84
CA LYS A 89 6.42 -3.49 -1.89
C LYS A 89 6.09 -2.49 -3.01
N SER A 90 7.08 -1.70 -3.43
CA SER A 90 6.99 -0.81 -4.60
C SER A 90 6.97 -1.56 -5.94
N GLY A 91 7.26 -2.86 -5.96
CA GLY A 91 7.42 -3.66 -7.18
C GLY A 91 8.85 -3.67 -7.74
N LEU A 92 9.80 -2.95 -7.13
CA LEU A 92 11.22 -3.06 -7.46
C LEU A 92 11.71 -4.47 -7.16
N GLU A 93 12.47 -5.04 -8.09
CA GLU A 93 13.11 -6.35 -7.93
C GLU A 93 14.62 -6.17 -7.98
N VAL A 94 15.32 -6.71 -6.99
CA VAL A 94 16.79 -6.68 -6.93
C VAL A 94 17.30 -8.10 -6.82
N GLU A 95 18.24 -8.43 -7.70
CA GLU A 95 18.92 -9.72 -7.74
C GLU A 95 20.33 -9.53 -7.18
N ILE A 96 20.66 -10.34 -6.17
CA ILE A 96 21.94 -10.28 -5.47
C ILE A 96 22.59 -11.63 -5.63
N ASN A 97 23.76 -11.63 -6.27
CA ASN A 97 24.60 -12.81 -6.41
C ASN A 97 25.47 -12.96 -5.15
N GLN A 98 25.78 -14.21 -4.79
CA GLN A 98 26.71 -14.52 -3.70
C GLN A 98 28.14 -14.05 -3.95
#